data_AF-A0A6C0D3N9-F1
#
_entry.id   AF-A0A6C0D3N9-F1
#
_cell.length_a   1.000
_cell.length_b   1.000
_cell.length_c   1.000
_cell.angle_alpha   90.00
_cell.angle_beta   90.00
_cell.angle_gamma   90.00
#
_symmetry.space_group_name_H-M   'P 1'
#
loop_
_entity.id
_entity.type
_entity.pdbx_description
1 polymer ?
#
loop_
_entity_poly.entity_id
_entity_poly.type
_entity_poly.pdbx_seq_one_letter_code
_entity_poly.pdbx_strand_id
1 'polypeptide(L)'
;MSIGTSNCSIITIGQNGISINIKGVINTSTINTTTGINASNASFTNVSFTTIANGSTTITNGGINTSTGLFRDITVTNINGQLYGTVSSNMSFTNLSVTQNFSMPSTAFMNISNASFTNVSFTTIANGSTTITNGGINTSTGTFTNVTVTNINGQLYGTVSSNMSFTNLSVTQNFSMPSTAFMNVSNASFTNVSLQTLNNFYLYSNTSFDRYPFGCYLVLNNSSVNAYQYETTIYGNNAGLNTTGIQNSLFGGQCGKNITSGNTNVGMGSDTLYSLTTGVRNTAIGQAAMAACGQAVNENTAIGMFSQNIVNGNYNTAVGAFTDKNITNIGSNYNTAIGYNSSTSNNIAIVVNSTAIGANSTTGGFSNSTAIGYNSACSTNNQITLGTTAESIYIPGSLAVTSTATAASFSSTSDLRMKDIIRPISIEEAKKFLNNNSTVIFKWKKETDHSINSGYIAQEIIESGFEHLVTTVDNKDLLDGKQYVLNYAGIIPYHGTLIKHLLNEIEILKEQIKKYIN
;
A
#
# COMPACT_ATOMS: atom_id res chain seq x y z
N MET A 1 16.47 -40.81 -48.00
CA MET A 1 16.97 -40.39 -49.34
C MET A 1 17.94 -39.24 -49.13
N SER A 2 19.22 -39.37 -49.52
CA SER A 2 20.14 -38.21 -49.58
C SER A 2 20.11 -37.66 -51.00
N ILE A 3 19.72 -36.40 -51.15
CA ILE A 3 19.62 -35.73 -52.45
C ILE A 3 20.81 -34.79 -52.56
N GLY A 4 21.69 -35.03 -53.54
CA GLY A 4 22.80 -34.14 -53.87
C GLY A 4 22.30 -32.93 -54.68
N THR A 5 22.72 -31.73 -54.30
CA THR A 5 22.18 -30.47 -54.80
C THR A 5 22.86 -29.99 -56.08
N SER A 6 22.29 -30.36 -57.22
CA SER A 6 22.45 -29.62 -58.47
C SER A 6 21.22 -29.85 -59.33
N ASN A 7 20.27 -28.90 -59.26
CA ASN A 7 18.96 -28.87 -59.94
C ASN A 7 17.92 -29.89 -59.45
N CYS A 8 17.11 -29.51 -58.45
CA CYS A 8 15.99 -30.35 -57.98
C CYS A 8 14.72 -30.14 -58.81
N SER A 9 14.31 -31.19 -59.52
CA SER A 9 12.93 -31.43 -59.96
C SER A 9 12.09 -31.91 -58.77
N ILE A 10 10.79 -31.60 -58.81
CA ILE A 10 9.72 -31.96 -57.86
C ILE A 10 9.91 -33.36 -57.22
N ILE A 11 9.95 -33.44 -55.89
CA ILE A 11 9.94 -34.70 -55.15
C ILE A 11 8.57 -34.88 -54.49
N THR A 12 7.73 -35.71 -55.09
CA THR A 12 6.47 -36.18 -54.48
C THR A 12 6.75 -37.52 -53.81
N ILE A 13 6.62 -37.60 -52.47
CA ILE A 13 6.85 -38.84 -51.73
C ILE A 13 5.49 -39.38 -51.25
N GLY A 14 5.07 -40.51 -51.82
CA GLY A 14 3.90 -41.28 -51.37
C GLY A 14 4.15 -41.95 -50.02
N GLN A 15 3.06 -42.11 -49.26
CA GLN A 15 2.97 -42.36 -47.81
C GLN A 15 3.89 -43.41 -47.16
N ASN A 16 4.14 -43.13 -45.87
CA ASN A 16 4.65 -43.94 -44.76
C ASN A 16 6.18 -43.98 -44.51
N GLY A 17 6.61 -43.21 -43.51
CA GLY A 17 7.78 -43.53 -42.68
C GLY A 17 9.15 -43.10 -43.19
N ILE A 18 9.22 -42.18 -44.16
CA ILE A 18 10.48 -41.81 -44.79
C ILE A 18 11.16 -40.67 -44.02
N SER A 19 12.33 -40.93 -43.45
CA SER A 19 13.24 -39.88 -42.97
C SER A 19 14.00 -39.27 -44.16
N ILE A 20 13.84 -37.96 -44.35
CA ILE A 20 14.53 -37.20 -45.40
C ILE A 20 15.72 -36.49 -44.73
N ASN A 21 16.93 -36.96 -45.02
CA ASN A 21 18.17 -36.35 -44.56
C ASN A 21 18.79 -35.57 -45.73
N ILE A 22 18.55 -34.26 -45.74
CA ILE A 22 19.11 -33.37 -46.76
C ILE A 22 20.49 -32.93 -46.26
N LYS A 23 21.53 -33.70 -46.57
CA LYS A 23 22.92 -33.27 -46.33
C LYS A 23 23.33 -32.27 -47.42
N GLY A 24 22.94 -30.99 -47.28
CA GLY A 24 23.35 -29.92 -48.20
C GLY A 24 22.49 -28.66 -48.11
N VAL A 25 23.03 -27.53 -48.61
CA VAL A 25 22.32 -26.25 -48.72
C VAL A 25 21.39 -26.30 -49.95
N ILE A 26 20.10 -26.06 -49.76
CA ILE A 26 19.17 -25.88 -50.89
C ILE A 26 19.41 -24.48 -51.48
N ASN A 27 20.22 -24.42 -52.53
CA ASN A 27 20.53 -23.21 -53.29
C ASN A 27 19.53 -23.03 -54.43
N THR A 28 18.54 -22.14 -54.30
CA THR A 28 17.62 -21.84 -55.41
C THR A 28 17.26 -20.37 -55.46
N SER A 29 17.38 -19.74 -56.64
CA SER A 29 16.90 -18.38 -56.91
C SER A 29 15.38 -18.31 -57.17
N THR A 30 14.70 -19.45 -57.35
CA THR A 30 13.24 -19.51 -57.54
C THR A 30 12.72 -20.93 -57.28
N ILE A 31 12.04 -21.16 -56.15
CA ILE A 31 11.10 -22.31 -56.03
C ILE A 31 9.74 -21.77 -56.46
N ASN A 32 9.41 -21.92 -57.74
CA ASN A 32 8.05 -21.69 -58.23
C ASN A 32 7.38 -23.04 -58.40
N THR A 33 6.93 -23.65 -57.31
CA THR A 33 6.05 -24.81 -57.36
C THR A 33 4.74 -24.44 -56.67
N THR A 34 3.68 -24.38 -57.45
CA THR A 34 2.28 -24.32 -56.96
C THR A 34 1.91 -25.55 -56.10
N THR A 35 2.84 -26.49 -55.96
CA THR A 35 2.81 -27.66 -55.09
C THR A 35 4.09 -27.68 -54.23
N GLY A 36 3.97 -27.34 -52.95
CA GLY A 36 5.07 -27.49 -51.98
C GLY A 36 5.52 -28.94 -51.78
N ILE A 37 6.51 -29.16 -50.90
CA ILE A 37 6.89 -30.52 -50.45
C ILE A 37 5.73 -31.06 -49.62
N ASN A 38 4.86 -31.86 -50.25
CA ASN A 38 3.71 -32.46 -49.60
C ASN A 38 4.11 -33.86 -49.14
N ALA A 39 4.35 -34.02 -47.83
CA ALA A 39 4.79 -35.28 -47.25
C ALA A 39 3.95 -35.62 -46.02
N SER A 40 3.11 -36.65 -46.12
CA SER A 40 2.36 -37.16 -44.97
C SER A 40 3.28 -38.04 -44.11
N ASN A 41 3.38 -37.74 -42.81
CA ASN A 41 4.18 -38.49 -41.82
C ASN A 41 5.69 -38.55 -42.13
N ALA A 42 6.31 -37.41 -42.50
CA ALA A 42 7.74 -37.32 -42.81
C ALA A 42 8.53 -36.61 -41.71
N SER A 43 9.73 -37.10 -41.42
CA SER A 43 10.67 -36.44 -40.49
C SER A 43 11.86 -35.86 -41.26
N PHE A 44 12.18 -34.61 -40.95
CA PHE A 44 13.28 -33.86 -41.57
C PHE A 44 14.39 -33.67 -40.56
N THR A 45 15.63 -34.00 -40.94
CA THR A 45 16.79 -33.81 -40.06
C THR A 45 17.93 -33.18 -40.85
N ASN A 46 18.64 -32.21 -40.24
CA ASN A 46 19.77 -31.46 -40.83
C ASN A 46 19.40 -30.65 -42.07
N VAL A 47 18.29 -29.92 -42.07
CA VAL A 47 17.89 -29.14 -43.25
C VAL A 47 18.39 -27.70 -43.12
N SER A 48 19.13 -27.22 -44.12
CA SER A 48 19.59 -25.83 -44.20
C SER A 48 19.00 -25.11 -45.41
N PHE A 49 18.31 -24.00 -45.16
CA PHE A 49 17.80 -23.09 -46.18
C PHE A 49 18.69 -21.84 -46.24
N THR A 50 19.24 -21.50 -47.42
CA THR A 50 20.06 -20.30 -47.60
C THR A 50 19.85 -19.68 -48.99
N THR A 51 19.62 -18.37 -49.06
CA THR A 51 19.51 -17.62 -50.33
C THR A 51 20.80 -16.86 -50.65
N ILE A 52 21.23 -16.88 -51.92
CA ILE A 52 22.58 -16.45 -52.37
C ILE A 52 22.61 -15.05 -53.03
N ALA A 53 21.52 -14.28 -53.08
CA ALA A 53 21.55 -13.00 -53.80
C ALA A 53 20.80 -11.87 -53.08
N ASN A 54 21.34 -10.64 -53.18
CA ASN A 54 20.76 -9.36 -52.77
C ASN A 54 19.49 -8.97 -53.56
N GLY A 55 18.70 -9.95 -54.01
CA GLY A 55 17.40 -9.78 -54.67
C GLY A 55 16.32 -10.53 -53.91
N SER A 56 15.14 -9.91 -53.79
CA SER A 56 13.97 -10.48 -53.12
C SER A 56 13.67 -11.88 -53.66
N THR A 57 13.89 -12.91 -52.84
CA THR A 57 13.62 -14.31 -53.22
C THR A 57 12.36 -14.72 -52.50
N THR A 58 11.22 -14.57 -53.17
CA THR A 58 9.91 -14.94 -52.61
C THR A 58 9.68 -16.45 -52.78
N ILE A 59 9.59 -17.21 -51.68
CA ILE A 59 9.02 -18.57 -51.73
C ILE A 59 7.49 -18.41 -51.68
N THR A 60 6.88 -18.16 -52.84
CA THR A 60 5.42 -18.07 -52.99
C THR A 60 4.80 -19.48 -53.10
N ASN A 61 3.86 -19.82 -52.20
CA ASN A 61 2.96 -20.98 -52.27
C ASN A 61 3.57 -22.41 -52.29
N GLY A 62 4.83 -22.59 -51.89
CA GLY A 62 5.54 -23.89 -51.97
C GLY A 62 6.09 -24.44 -50.64
N GLY A 63 5.32 -24.38 -49.56
CA GLY A 63 5.74 -24.84 -48.22
C GLY A 63 6.03 -26.33 -48.04
N ILE A 64 6.63 -26.70 -46.90
CA ILE A 64 6.59 -28.08 -46.40
C ILE A 64 5.22 -28.30 -45.76
N ASN A 65 4.34 -29.04 -46.43
CA ASN A 65 3.02 -29.40 -45.92
C ASN A 65 3.08 -30.86 -45.42
N THR A 66 2.94 -31.04 -44.11
CA THR A 66 2.94 -32.37 -43.49
C THR A 66 1.83 -32.47 -42.44
N SER A 67 1.32 -33.68 -42.25
CA SER A 67 0.21 -33.97 -41.35
C SER A 67 0.59 -34.56 -39.99
N THR A 68 1.85 -34.96 -39.82
CA THR A 68 2.58 -35.27 -38.58
C THR A 68 4.07 -35.40 -38.93
N GLY A 69 5.00 -35.17 -37.99
CA GLY A 69 6.45 -35.33 -38.27
C GLY A 69 7.39 -34.70 -37.24
N LEU A 70 8.67 -35.14 -37.25
CA LEU A 70 9.75 -34.59 -36.42
C LEU A 70 10.72 -33.77 -37.27
N PHE A 71 10.97 -32.52 -36.86
CA PHE A 71 11.93 -31.59 -37.48
C PHE A 71 13.09 -31.38 -36.52
N ARG A 72 14.29 -31.81 -36.89
CA ARG A 72 15.48 -31.70 -36.04
C ARG A 72 16.63 -31.05 -36.78
N ASP A 73 17.34 -30.15 -36.10
CA ASP A 73 18.54 -29.47 -36.63
C ASP A 73 18.22 -28.68 -37.92
N ILE A 74 17.26 -27.76 -37.82
CA ILE A 74 16.82 -26.93 -38.94
C ILE A 74 17.50 -25.56 -38.83
N THR A 75 18.22 -25.15 -39.87
CA THR A 75 18.84 -23.82 -39.94
C THR A 75 18.28 -23.03 -41.11
N VAL A 76 17.78 -21.83 -40.84
CA VAL A 76 17.28 -20.89 -41.85
C VAL A 76 18.18 -19.66 -41.82
N THR A 77 18.83 -19.35 -42.95
CA THR A 77 19.75 -18.21 -43.04
C THR A 77 19.45 -17.34 -44.26
N ASN A 78 19.34 -16.03 -44.06
CA ASN A 78 19.37 -15.01 -45.12
C ASN A 78 18.17 -14.97 -46.11
N ILE A 79 16.94 -15.26 -45.66
CA ILE A 79 15.73 -15.29 -46.53
C ILE A 79 15.03 -13.92 -46.58
N ASN A 80 15.23 -13.17 -47.68
CA ASN A 80 14.40 -12.01 -48.05
C ASN A 80 13.10 -12.47 -48.75
N GLY A 81 12.19 -13.16 -48.03
CA GLY A 81 10.96 -13.71 -48.59
C GLY A 81 10.07 -14.50 -47.62
N GLN A 82 8.89 -14.94 -48.11
CA GLN A 82 7.87 -15.67 -47.34
C GLN A 82 8.30 -17.12 -47.04
N LEU A 83 8.00 -17.66 -45.86
CA LEU A 83 7.97 -19.11 -45.60
C LEU A 83 6.52 -19.50 -45.30
N TYR A 84 5.82 -20.06 -46.28
CA TYR A 84 4.47 -20.62 -46.09
C TYR A 84 4.54 -22.11 -45.74
N GLY A 85 3.59 -22.59 -44.94
CA GLY A 85 3.36 -24.02 -44.71
C GLY A 85 2.10 -24.23 -43.88
N THR A 86 1.18 -25.07 -44.36
CA THR A 86 0.03 -25.54 -43.57
C THR A 86 0.44 -26.86 -42.94
N VAL A 87 0.57 -26.88 -41.62
CA VAL A 87 0.97 -28.08 -40.89
C VAL A 87 -0.22 -28.56 -40.07
N SER A 88 -0.75 -29.73 -40.40
CA SER A 88 -1.78 -30.36 -39.61
C SER A 88 -1.13 -31.12 -38.45
N SER A 89 -1.39 -30.69 -37.20
CA SER A 89 -1.30 -31.46 -35.94
C SER A 89 -0.03 -32.27 -35.57
N ASN A 90 0.43 -32.16 -34.31
CA ASN A 90 1.35 -33.09 -33.62
C ASN A 90 2.79 -33.12 -34.18
N MET A 91 3.45 -31.97 -34.26
CA MET A 91 4.86 -31.88 -34.69
C MET A 91 5.82 -31.46 -33.59
N SER A 92 7.06 -31.93 -33.68
CA SER A 92 8.15 -31.52 -32.78
C SER A 92 9.31 -30.91 -33.55
N PHE A 93 9.67 -29.67 -33.23
CA PHE A 93 10.86 -28.98 -33.71
C PHE A 93 11.94 -29.00 -32.64
N THR A 94 13.15 -29.44 -32.98
CA THR A 94 14.29 -29.45 -32.07
C THR A 94 15.49 -28.81 -32.74
N ASN A 95 16.18 -27.89 -32.07
CA ASN A 95 17.33 -27.15 -32.61
C ASN A 95 16.98 -26.37 -33.89
N LEU A 96 15.99 -25.48 -33.80
CA LEU A 96 15.62 -24.57 -34.89
C LEU A 96 16.39 -23.25 -34.74
N SER A 97 17.20 -22.89 -35.72
CA SER A 97 17.95 -21.62 -35.73
C SER A 97 17.59 -20.77 -36.95
N VAL A 98 17.19 -19.52 -36.71
CA VAL A 98 16.88 -18.54 -37.75
C VAL A 98 17.83 -17.35 -37.64
N THR A 99 18.60 -17.09 -38.71
CA THR A 99 19.67 -16.09 -38.75
C THR A 99 19.57 -15.16 -39.98
N GLN A 100 19.63 -13.83 -39.77
CA GLN A 100 19.58 -12.74 -40.79
C GLN A 100 18.23 -12.44 -41.51
N ASN A 101 17.97 -11.12 -41.69
CA ASN A 101 16.96 -10.45 -42.53
C ASN A 101 15.70 -11.26 -42.86
N PHE A 102 14.93 -11.63 -41.83
CA PHE A 102 13.65 -12.29 -42.00
C PHE A 102 12.53 -11.24 -41.92
N SER A 103 12.00 -10.84 -43.08
CA SER A 103 10.81 -9.97 -43.15
C SER A 103 9.62 -10.81 -43.59
N MET A 104 8.68 -11.04 -42.67
CA MET A 104 7.38 -11.59 -43.02
C MET A 104 6.44 -10.45 -43.42
N PRO A 105 5.73 -10.54 -44.57
CA PRO A 105 4.67 -9.62 -44.94
C PRO A 105 3.35 -10.01 -44.26
N SER A 106 2.35 -9.11 -44.35
CA SER A 106 1.18 -9.12 -43.47
C SER A 106 0.21 -10.30 -43.58
N THR A 107 0.50 -11.26 -44.46
CA THR A 107 -0.33 -12.38 -44.87
C THR A 107 0.37 -13.73 -44.73
N ALA A 108 1.62 -13.79 -44.27
CA ALA A 108 2.36 -15.04 -44.13
C ALA A 108 1.91 -15.82 -42.89
N PHE A 109 1.26 -16.98 -43.09
CA PHE A 109 0.78 -17.83 -42.00
C PHE A 109 1.47 -19.18 -42.01
N MET A 110 2.12 -19.52 -40.89
CA MET A 110 2.39 -20.90 -40.50
C MET A 110 1.36 -21.26 -39.42
N ASN A 111 0.24 -21.86 -39.83
CA ASN A 111 -0.76 -22.38 -38.90
C ASN A 111 -0.32 -23.78 -38.47
N ILE A 112 0.05 -23.95 -37.20
CA ILE A 112 0.43 -25.26 -36.64
C ILE A 112 -0.50 -25.57 -35.47
N SER A 113 -1.32 -26.59 -35.56
CA SER A 113 -2.05 -27.10 -34.39
C SER A 113 -1.18 -28.09 -33.60
N ASN A 114 -1.18 -28.00 -32.27
CA ASN A 114 -0.54 -28.95 -31.36
C ASN A 114 0.95 -29.27 -31.67
N ALA A 115 1.85 -28.31 -31.49
CA ALA A 115 3.30 -28.51 -31.75
C ALA A 115 4.19 -28.27 -30.53
N SER A 116 5.31 -28.97 -30.48
CA SER A 116 6.38 -28.78 -29.50
C SER A 116 7.63 -28.21 -30.16
N PHE A 117 8.26 -27.24 -29.53
CA PHE A 117 9.47 -26.57 -29.97
C PHE A 117 10.49 -26.64 -28.84
N THR A 118 11.69 -27.16 -29.10
CA THR A 118 12.76 -27.30 -28.11
C THR A 118 14.05 -26.76 -28.69
N ASN A 119 14.77 -25.89 -27.94
CA ASN A 119 15.99 -25.23 -28.39
C ASN A 119 15.76 -24.43 -29.69
N VAL A 120 14.99 -23.34 -29.61
CA VAL A 120 14.73 -22.46 -30.75
C VAL A 120 15.50 -21.16 -30.58
N SER A 121 16.31 -20.76 -31.55
CA SER A 121 17.07 -19.52 -31.53
C SER A 121 16.72 -18.60 -32.70
N PHE A 122 16.36 -17.36 -32.40
CA PHE A 122 16.19 -16.28 -33.37
C PHE A 122 17.30 -15.25 -33.17
N THR A 123 18.11 -14.98 -34.19
CA THR A 123 19.22 -14.01 -34.12
C THR A 123 19.27 -13.14 -35.36
N THR A 124 19.08 -11.83 -35.21
CA THR A 124 19.21 -10.84 -36.30
C THR A 124 20.52 -10.08 -36.21
N ILE A 125 21.22 -9.91 -37.35
CA ILE A 125 22.50 -9.20 -37.47
C ILE A 125 22.35 -8.18 -38.59
N ALA A 126 21.99 -6.92 -38.30
CA ALA A 126 22.34 -5.71 -39.06
C ALA A 126 21.53 -4.46 -38.62
N ASN A 127 22.14 -3.28 -38.77
CA ASN A 127 21.60 -1.92 -38.55
C ASN A 127 20.48 -1.49 -39.52
N GLY A 128 19.63 -2.42 -39.97
CA GLY A 128 18.44 -2.14 -40.78
C GLY A 128 17.18 -2.61 -40.05
N SER A 129 16.11 -1.81 -40.07
CA SER A 129 14.81 -2.14 -39.46
C SER A 129 14.33 -3.50 -39.96
N THR A 130 14.48 -4.54 -39.14
CA THR A 130 13.95 -5.87 -39.49
C THR A 130 12.56 -5.96 -38.90
N THR A 131 11.58 -5.48 -39.66
CA THR A 131 10.18 -5.52 -39.24
C THR A 131 9.63 -6.93 -39.46
N ILE A 132 9.39 -7.69 -38.39
CA ILE A 132 8.51 -8.87 -38.46
C ILE A 132 7.06 -8.34 -38.40
N THR A 133 6.58 -7.84 -39.54
CA THR A 133 5.21 -7.33 -39.70
C THR A 133 4.26 -8.48 -40.01
N ASN A 134 3.36 -8.85 -39.08
CA ASN A 134 2.28 -9.81 -39.31
C ASN A 134 2.73 -11.20 -39.84
N GLY A 135 3.76 -11.78 -39.22
CA GLY A 135 4.13 -13.18 -39.45
C GLY A 135 4.71 -13.80 -38.18
N GLY A 136 3.82 -14.31 -37.34
CA GLY A 136 4.16 -15.12 -36.17
C GLY A 136 3.86 -16.60 -36.40
N ILE A 137 4.42 -17.47 -35.55
CA ILE A 137 3.93 -18.84 -35.43
C ILE A 137 2.53 -18.75 -34.80
N ASN A 138 1.49 -19.08 -35.56
CA ASN A 138 0.12 -19.15 -35.05
C ASN A 138 -0.17 -20.62 -34.69
N THR A 139 -0.18 -20.89 -33.40
CA THR A 139 -0.45 -22.22 -32.86
C THR A 139 -1.71 -22.21 -32.00
N SER A 140 -2.56 -23.21 -32.19
CA SER A 140 -3.81 -23.37 -31.45
C SER A 140 -3.68 -24.11 -30.11
N THR A 141 -2.55 -24.79 -29.91
CA THR A 141 -2.09 -25.54 -28.72
C THR A 141 -0.60 -25.90 -28.92
N GLY A 142 0.24 -25.97 -27.87
CA GLY A 142 1.67 -26.36 -28.04
C GLY A 142 2.63 -26.06 -26.88
N THR A 143 3.89 -26.50 -26.99
CA THR A 143 4.94 -26.23 -25.97
C THR A 143 6.19 -25.63 -26.63
N PHE A 144 6.82 -24.66 -25.97
CA PHE A 144 8.10 -24.05 -26.34
C PHE A 144 9.06 -24.20 -25.17
N THR A 145 10.24 -24.75 -25.37
CA THR A 145 11.24 -24.99 -24.32
C THR A 145 12.61 -24.53 -24.80
N ASN A 146 13.34 -23.78 -23.99
CA ASN A 146 14.65 -23.19 -24.32
C ASN A 146 14.58 -22.34 -25.60
N VAL A 147 13.83 -21.24 -25.55
CA VAL A 147 13.74 -20.29 -26.67
C VAL A 147 14.67 -19.12 -26.39
N THR A 148 15.55 -18.78 -27.33
CA THR A 148 16.45 -17.62 -27.23
C THR A 148 16.19 -16.64 -28.38
N VAL A 149 16.02 -15.37 -28.04
CA VAL A 149 15.80 -14.29 -29.00
C VAL A 149 16.87 -13.21 -28.77
N THR A 150 17.66 -12.90 -29.78
CA THR A 150 18.77 -11.94 -29.65
C THR A 150 18.76 -10.92 -30.80
N ASN A 151 18.91 -9.63 -30.46
CA ASN A 151 19.09 -8.50 -31.41
C ASN A 151 17.92 -8.19 -32.38
N ILE A 152 16.65 -8.18 -31.95
CA ILE A 152 15.52 -7.81 -32.82
C ILE A 152 15.20 -6.30 -32.75
N ASN A 153 15.62 -5.54 -33.77
CA ASN A 153 15.11 -4.18 -34.05
C ASN A 153 13.78 -4.24 -34.83
N GLY A 154 12.72 -4.76 -34.22
CA GLY A 154 11.41 -4.97 -34.86
C GLY A 154 10.31 -5.54 -33.96
N GLN A 155 9.10 -5.69 -34.50
CA GLN A 155 7.93 -6.24 -33.81
C GLN A 155 8.06 -7.76 -33.62
N LEU A 156 7.53 -8.35 -32.54
CA LEU A 156 7.24 -9.79 -32.45
C LEU A 156 5.73 -9.96 -32.31
N TYR A 157 5.06 -10.22 -33.43
CA TYR A 157 3.61 -10.48 -33.47
C TYR A 157 3.34 -11.99 -33.42
N GLY A 158 2.42 -12.41 -32.55
CA GLY A 158 1.85 -13.75 -32.55
C GLY A 158 0.48 -13.72 -31.88
N THR A 159 -0.54 -14.30 -32.53
CA THR A 159 -1.79 -14.65 -31.85
C THR A 159 -1.54 -16.00 -31.17
N VAL A 160 -1.43 -15.99 -29.85
CA VAL A 160 -1.31 -17.24 -29.08
C VAL A 160 -2.71 -17.68 -28.70
N SER A 161 -3.28 -18.56 -29.52
CA SER A 161 -4.56 -19.20 -29.22
C SER A 161 -4.33 -20.42 -28.32
N SER A 162 -4.88 -20.35 -27.10
CA SER A 162 -5.19 -21.44 -26.16
C SER A 162 -4.16 -22.56 -25.90
N ASN A 163 -3.80 -22.77 -24.63
CA ASN A 163 -3.02 -23.91 -24.11
C ASN A 163 -1.60 -24.04 -24.69
N MET A 164 -0.83 -22.94 -24.59
CA MET A 164 0.59 -22.92 -24.93
C MET A 164 1.49 -22.78 -23.70
N SER A 165 2.61 -23.52 -23.60
CA SER A 165 3.56 -23.36 -22.48
C SER A 165 4.96 -22.97 -22.96
N PHE A 166 5.53 -21.89 -22.43
CA PHE A 166 6.92 -21.47 -22.67
C PHE A 166 7.78 -21.74 -21.44
N THR A 167 8.88 -22.46 -21.59
CA THR A 167 9.84 -22.75 -20.50
C THR A 167 11.25 -22.31 -20.92
N ASN A 168 11.97 -21.57 -20.08
CA ASN A 168 13.31 -21.04 -20.37
C ASN A 168 13.36 -20.13 -21.63
N LEU A 169 12.53 -19.08 -21.66
CA LEU A 169 12.58 -18.05 -22.71
C LEU A 169 13.60 -16.97 -22.32
N SER A 170 14.60 -16.71 -23.16
CA SER A 170 15.62 -15.67 -22.95
C SER A 170 15.60 -14.65 -24.09
N VAL A 171 15.47 -13.37 -23.78
CA VAL A 171 15.53 -12.27 -24.76
C VAL A 171 16.69 -11.33 -24.38
N THR A 172 17.67 -11.15 -25.27
CA THR A 172 18.88 -10.36 -25.00
C THR A 172 19.10 -9.27 -26.06
N GLN A 173 19.23 -8.01 -25.62
CA GLN A 173 19.55 -6.77 -26.38
C GLN A 173 18.44 -6.13 -27.24
N ASN A 174 18.41 -4.79 -27.21
CA ASN A 174 17.61 -3.82 -27.99
C ASN A 174 16.32 -4.35 -28.60
N PHE A 175 15.30 -4.51 -27.75
CA PHE A 175 13.92 -4.69 -28.19
C PHE A 175 13.21 -3.32 -28.11
N SER A 176 12.92 -2.72 -29.26
CA SER A 176 12.16 -1.46 -29.34
C SER A 176 10.80 -1.73 -29.95
N MET A 177 9.74 -1.69 -29.13
CA MET A 177 8.37 -1.84 -29.61
C MET A 177 7.79 -0.47 -29.99
N PRO A 178 7.26 -0.26 -31.21
CA PRO A 178 6.44 0.90 -31.50
C PRO A 178 5.12 0.83 -30.71
N SER A 179 4.47 1.99 -30.48
CA SER A 179 3.25 2.17 -29.67
C SER A 179 2.02 1.34 -30.08
N THR A 180 2.13 0.55 -31.16
CA THR A 180 1.05 -0.23 -31.77
C THR A 180 1.40 -1.73 -31.90
N ALA A 181 2.43 -2.24 -31.22
CA ALA A 181 2.78 -3.67 -31.25
C ALA A 181 2.04 -4.46 -30.16
N PHE A 182 1.30 -5.51 -30.55
CA PHE A 182 0.46 -6.32 -29.64
C PHE A 182 0.83 -7.81 -29.71
N MET A 183 1.15 -8.43 -28.57
CA MET A 183 1.11 -9.88 -28.42
C MET A 183 -0.19 -10.24 -27.67
N ASN A 184 -1.12 -10.90 -28.35
CA ASN A 184 -2.39 -11.32 -27.75
C ASN A 184 -2.25 -12.76 -27.24
N VAL A 185 -2.13 -12.92 -25.93
CA VAL A 185 -1.92 -14.23 -25.30
C VAL A 185 -3.16 -14.66 -24.52
N SER A 186 -3.81 -15.73 -24.99
CA SER A 186 -4.96 -16.36 -24.32
C SER A 186 -4.56 -17.76 -23.81
N ASN A 187 -4.73 -18.03 -22.52
CA ASN A 187 -4.43 -19.33 -21.88
C ASN A 187 -3.03 -19.89 -22.18
N ALA A 188 -1.96 -19.11 -21.95
CA ALA A 188 -0.58 -19.61 -22.01
C ALA A 188 0.12 -19.56 -20.63
N SER A 189 1.06 -20.48 -20.40
CA SER A 189 1.92 -20.50 -19.21
C SER A 189 3.38 -20.16 -19.58
N PHE A 190 4.04 -19.37 -18.74
CA PHE A 190 5.46 -19.01 -18.89
C PHE A 190 6.23 -19.41 -17.63
N THR A 191 7.37 -20.07 -17.77
CA THR A 191 8.22 -20.52 -16.67
C THR A 191 9.69 -20.21 -16.99
N ASN A 192 10.43 -19.60 -16.05
CA ASN A 192 11.83 -19.18 -16.23
C ASN A 192 12.05 -18.27 -17.45
N VAL A 193 11.41 -17.10 -17.47
CA VAL A 193 11.63 -16.10 -18.52
C VAL A 193 12.70 -15.09 -18.06
N SER A 194 13.75 -14.89 -18.86
CA SER A 194 14.82 -13.90 -18.62
C SER A 194 14.81 -12.85 -19.72
N LEU A 195 14.54 -11.59 -19.36
CA LEU A 195 14.50 -10.46 -20.29
C LEU A 195 15.62 -9.47 -19.93
N GLN A 196 16.62 -9.33 -20.80
CA GLN A 196 17.66 -8.30 -20.73
C GLN A 196 17.41 -7.27 -21.83
N THR A 197 16.46 -6.35 -21.62
CA THR A 197 16.20 -5.23 -22.54
C THR A 197 16.41 -3.90 -21.83
N LEU A 198 17.00 -2.94 -22.55
CA LEU A 198 17.21 -1.55 -22.10
C LEU A 198 15.95 -0.67 -22.26
N ASN A 199 14.86 -1.20 -22.85
CA ASN A 199 13.59 -0.49 -23.08
C ASN A 199 12.36 -1.43 -22.96
N ASN A 200 11.21 -0.79 -22.72
CA ASN A 200 9.90 -1.33 -22.32
C ASN A 200 9.45 -2.61 -23.04
N PHE A 201 9.01 -3.60 -22.26
CA PHE A 201 8.34 -4.82 -22.74
C PHE A 201 6.87 -4.80 -22.31
N TYR A 202 5.94 -4.91 -23.27
CA TYR A 202 4.49 -4.91 -23.04
C TYR A 202 3.93 -6.33 -23.22
N LEU A 203 3.38 -6.94 -22.16
CA LEU A 203 2.67 -8.21 -22.19
C LEU A 203 1.18 -7.99 -21.92
N TYR A 204 0.31 -8.49 -22.81
CA TYR A 204 -1.14 -8.57 -22.59
C TYR A 204 -1.49 -10.03 -22.33
N SER A 205 -1.85 -10.40 -21.10
CA SER A 205 -2.11 -11.80 -20.72
C SER A 205 -3.29 -11.95 -19.76
N ASN A 206 -4.37 -12.60 -20.20
CA ASN A 206 -5.49 -13.02 -19.35
C ASN A 206 -5.16 -14.26 -18.46
N THR A 207 -3.91 -14.45 -18.04
CA THR A 207 -3.47 -15.64 -17.31
C THR A 207 -2.72 -15.34 -16.01
N SER A 208 -2.92 -16.23 -15.04
CA SER A 208 -2.23 -16.31 -13.75
C SER A 208 -0.75 -16.67 -13.94
N PHE A 209 0.13 -15.95 -13.24
CA PHE A 209 1.56 -16.28 -13.17
C PHE A 209 1.89 -16.86 -11.79
N ASP A 210 2.53 -18.03 -11.76
CA ASP A 210 2.70 -18.83 -10.54
C ASP A 210 4.01 -18.63 -9.76
N ARG A 211 4.92 -17.71 -10.17
CA ARG A 211 6.08 -17.28 -9.35
C ARG A 211 6.91 -16.21 -10.08
N TYR A 212 7.25 -15.12 -9.38
CA TYR A 212 8.37 -14.25 -9.77
C TYR A 212 9.34 -14.05 -8.60
N PRO A 213 10.66 -14.18 -8.83
CA PRO A 213 11.69 -13.71 -7.91
C PRO A 213 11.79 -12.18 -7.96
N PHE A 214 12.14 -11.58 -6.83
CA PHE A 214 12.33 -10.15 -6.62
C PHE A 214 13.20 -9.50 -7.72
N GLY A 215 12.73 -8.38 -8.27
CA GLY A 215 13.56 -7.45 -9.06
C GLY A 215 13.22 -7.27 -10.53
N CYS A 216 12.25 -7.99 -11.10
CA CYS A 216 11.79 -7.77 -12.48
C CYS A 216 10.44 -7.04 -12.54
N TYR A 217 10.41 -5.91 -13.24
CA TYR A 217 9.22 -5.13 -13.56
C TYR A 217 8.33 -5.94 -14.51
N LEU A 218 7.27 -6.55 -13.97
CA LEU A 218 6.28 -7.28 -14.74
C LEU A 218 4.95 -6.56 -14.64
N VAL A 219 4.63 -5.80 -15.69
CA VAL A 219 3.30 -5.23 -15.91
C VAL A 219 2.37 -6.40 -16.23
N LEU A 220 1.43 -6.70 -15.32
CA LEU A 220 0.30 -7.57 -15.63
C LEU A 220 -0.99 -6.76 -15.70
N ASN A 221 -1.58 -6.84 -16.89
CA ASN A 221 -2.97 -6.57 -17.28
C ASN A 221 -3.48 -5.14 -17.43
N ASN A 222 -3.94 -4.91 -18.66
CA ASN A 222 -4.84 -3.87 -19.17
C ASN A 222 -4.19 -2.58 -19.71
N SER A 223 -4.74 -2.18 -20.85
CA SER A 223 -4.40 -1.08 -21.75
C SER A 223 -3.66 0.12 -21.14
N SER A 224 -2.56 0.51 -21.80
CA SER A 224 -1.94 1.84 -21.72
C SER A 224 -1.09 2.16 -20.48
N VAL A 225 0.02 1.45 -20.26
CA VAL A 225 1.10 1.94 -19.37
C VAL A 225 2.01 2.90 -20.15
N ASN A 226 1.77 4.20 -20.03
CA ASN A 226 2.68 5.24 -20.49
C ASN A 226 3.95 5.22 -19.64
N ALA A 227 5.08 4.90 -20.30
CA ALA A 227 6.39 4.77 -19.68
C ALA A 227 6.96 6.13 -19.21
N TYR A 228 6.68 6.49 -17.95
CA TYR A 228 7.44 7.45 -17.14
C TYR A 228 7.49 7.04 -15.65
N GLN A 229 7.23 5.77 -15.32
CA GLN A 229 7.07 5.32 -13.95
C GLN A 229 8.38 4.79 -13.35
N TYR A 230 9.29 5.69 -12.98
CA TYR A 230 10.38 5.30 -12.08
C TYR A 230 9.75 4.91 -10.72
N GLU A 231 10.04 3.69 -10.25
CA GLU A 231 9.77 3.21 -8.87
C GLU A 231 8.32 2.83 -8.47
N THR A 232 7.39 2.65 -9.42
CA THR A 232 6.01 2.21 -9.12
C THR A 232 5.86 0.68 -9.21
N THR A 233 5.29 0.01 -8.20
CA THR A 233 4.96 -1.43 -8.17
C THR A 233 3.45 -1.63 -8.24
N ILE A 234 2.94 -2.44 -9.18
CA ILE A 234 1.50 -2.64 -9.42
C ILE A 234 1.17 -4.14 -9.57
N TYR A 235 0.12 -4.60 -8.88
CA TYR A 235 -0.39 -5.98 -8.98
C TYR A 235 -1.91 -6.02 -8.79
N GLY A 236 -2.66 -6.57 -9.76
CA GLY A 236 -4.11 -6.77 -9.66
C GLY A 236 -4.89 -6.25 -10.88
N ASN A 237 -6.09 -6.78 -11.12
CA ASN A 237 -6.92 -6.40 -12.27
C ASN A 237 -7.27 -4.90 -12.21
N ASN A 238 -6.92 -4.13 -13.26
CA ASN A 238 -7.15 -2.68 -13.34
C ASN A 238 -6.47 -1.83 -12.24
N ALA A 239 -5.51 -2.38 -11.52
CA ALA A 239 -4.71 -1.61 -10.57
C ALA A 239 -3.87 -0.58 -11.33
N GLY A 240 -3.85 0.67 -10.86
CA GLY A 240 -3.06 1.75 -11.45
C GLY A 240 -3.34 2.07 -12.93
N LEU A 241 -4.50 1.67 -13.47
CA LEU A 241 -4.81 1.74 -14.91
C LEU A 241 -4.55 3.13 -15.54
N ASN A 242 -4.88 4.22 -14.83
CA ASN A 242 -4.72 5.58 -15.34
C ASN A 242 -3.45 6.29 -14.82
N THR A 243 -2.56 5.59 -14.11
CA THR A 243 -1.47 6.24 -13.36
C THR A 243 -0.32 6.73 -14.22
N THR A 244 -0.04 8.02 -14.10
CA THR A 244 1.18 8.69 -14.59
C THR A 244 2.09 9.11 -13.43
N GLY A 245 1.74 8.79 -12.20
CA GLY A 245 2.50 9.09 -10.98
C GLY A 245 3.60 8.07 -10.70
N ILE A 246 4.60 8.52 -9.96
CA ILE A 246 5.80 7.74 -9.61
C ILE A 246 5.78 7.28 -8.15
N GLN A 247 6.60 6.27 -7.82
CA GLN A 247 6.79 5.77 -6.45
C GLN A 247 5.52 5.20 -5.79
N ASN A 248 4.54 4.72 -6.55
CA ASN A 248 3.33 4.13 -5.99
C ASN A 248 3.50 2.61 -5.74
N SER A 249 2.86 2.05 -4.72
CA SER A 249 2.83 0.61 -4.44
C SER A 249 1.38 0.15 -4.37
N LEU A 250 0.85 -0.45 -5.44
CA LEU A 250 -0.58 -0.73 -5.63
C LEU A 250 -0.84 -2.23 -5.78
N PHE A 251 -1.59 -2.82 -4.85
CA PHE A 251 -1.89 -4.26 -4.81
C PHE A 251 -3.39 -4.50 -4.62
N GLY A 252 -4.06 -5.18 -5.55
CA GLY A 252 -5.48 -5.53 -5.48
C GLY A 252 -6.29 -5.02 -6.68
N GLY A 253 -7.49 -5.58 -6.89
CA GLY A 253 -8.36 -5.18 -8.01
C GLY A 253 -8.77 -3.70 -7.92
N GLN A 254 -8.65 -2.97 -9.02
CA GLN A 254 -8.97 -1.54 -9.15
C GLN A 254 -8.24 -0.62 -8.16
N CYS A 255 -7.18 -1.11 -7.50
CA CYS A 255 -6.37 -0.34 -6.57
C CYS A 255 -5.70 0.84 -7.28
N GLY A 256 -5.93 2.07 -6.81
CA GLY A 256 -5.36 3.29 -7.39
C GLY A 256 -5.72 3.51 -8.86
N LYS A 257 -6.84 2.95 -9.36
CA LYS A 257 -7.22 2.96 -10.78
C LYS A 257 -7.21 4.36 -11.39
N ASN A 258 -7.67 5.37 -10.65
CA ASN A 258 -7.80 6.74 -11.16
C ASN A 258 -6.65 7.68 -10.76
N ILE A 259 -5.60 7.20 -10.09
CA ILE A 259 -4.42 8.04 -9.81
C ILE A 259 -3.91 8.53 -11.16
N THR A 260 -3.74 9.83 -11.35
CA THR A 260 -3.12 10.42 -12.53
C THR A 260 -1.70 10.83 -12.17
N SER A 261 -1.49 12.04 -11.64
CA SER A 261 -0.17 12.57 -11.25
C SER A 261 0.19 12.40 -9.77
N GLY A 262 -0.60 11.65 -9.00
CA GLY A 262 -0.36 11.40 -7.58
C GLY A 262 0.83 10.45 -7.35
N ASN A 263 1.77 10.84 -6.49
CA ASN A 263 3.02 10.13 -6.22
C ASN A 263 3.09 9.57 -4.80
N THR A 264 3.93 8.55 -4.61
CA THR A 264 4.30 8.01 -3.28
C THR A 264 3.09 7.48 -2.49
N ASN A 265 2.10 6.88 -3.17
CA ASN A 265 0.94 6.29 -2.52
C ASN A 265 1.09 4.77 -2.38
N VAL A 266 0.66 4.23 -1.24
CA VAL A 266 0.60 2.79 -0.97
C VAL A 266 -0.86 2.36 -0.90
N GLY A 267 -1.28 1.45 -1.78
CA GLY A 267 -2.61 0.86 -1.82
C GLY A 267 -2.54 -0.66 -1.74
N MET A 268 -3.28 -1.28 -0.81
CA MET A 268 -3.32 -2.74 -0.68
C MET A 268 -4.75 -3.22 -0.33
N GLY A 269 -5.42 -3.86 -1.28
CA GLY A 269 -6.80 -4.34 -1.18
C GLY A 269 -7.64 -3.93 -2.39
N SER A 270 -8.75 -4.62 -2.62
CA SER A 270 -9.70 -4.25 -3.69
C SER A 270 -10.23 -2.83 -3.47
N ASP A 271 -10.27 -2.04 -4.54
CA ASP A 271 -10.85 -0.68 -4.59
C ASP A 271 -10.17 0.33 -3.65
N THR A 272 -8.97 0.02 -3.15
CA THR A 272 -8.17 0.98 -2.37
C THR A 272 -7.73 2.16 -3.23
N LEU A 273 -7.79 3.38 -2.70
CA LEU A 273 -7.43 4.62 -3.42
C LEU A 273 -8.16 4.81 -4.77
N TYR A 274 -9.32 4.17 -4.97
CA TYR A 274 -9.97 4.08 -6.28
C TYR A 274 -10.24 5.47 -6.92
N SER A 275 -10.68 6.46 -6.14
CA SER A 275 -11.06 7.80 -6.63
C SER A 275 -9.93 8.84 -6.55
N LEU A 276 -8.78 8.51 -5.96
CA LEU A 276 -7.64 9.42 -5.83
C LEU A 276 -7.10 9.77 -7.23
N THR A 277 -6.82 11.04 -7.54
CA THR A 277 -6.23 11.44 -8.83
C THR A 277 -4.86 12.09 -8.66
N THR A 278 -4.76 13.25 -8.01
CA THR A 278 -3.52 14.03 -7.89
C THR A 278 -2.90 14.00 -6.49
N GLY A 279 -3.58 13.39 -5.52
CA GLY A 279 -3.11 13.30 -4.15
C GLY A 279 -1.86 12.46 -3.96
N VAL A 280 -1.07 12.79 -2.94
CA VAL A 280 0.27 12.22 -2.70
C VAL A 280 0.44 11.70 -1.28
N ARG A 281 1.37 10.76 -1.11
CA ARG A 281 1.81 10.25 0.21
C ARG A 281 0.70 9.63 1.07
N ASN A 282 -0.29 8.97 0.45
CA ASN A 282 -1.33 8.26 1.20
C ASN A 282 -0.98 6.78 1.37
N THR A 283 -1.36 6.20 2.51
CA THR A 283 -1.29 4.74 2.77
C THR A 283 -2.69 4.21 3.01
N ALA A 284 -3.20 3.35 2.14
CA ALA A 284 -4.51 2.72 2.24
C ALA A 284 -4.38 1.19 2.18
N ILE A 285 -4.75 0.49 3.25
CA ILE A 285 -4.65 -0.96 3.36
C ILE A 285 -5.98 -1.52 3.86
N GLY A 286 -6.56 -2.49 3.15
CA GLY A 286 -7.87 -3.08 3.43
C GLY A 286 -8.89 -2.76 2.33
N GLN A 287 -9.84 -3.66 2.09
CA GLN A 287 -10.84 -3.49 1.04
C GLN A 287 -11.56 -2.13 1.17
N ALA A 288 -11.60 -1.39 0.07
CA ALA A 288 -12.23 -0.09 -0.06
C ALA A 288 -11.77 1.00 0.94
N ALA A 289 -10.56 0.86 1.51
CA ALA A 289 -9.91 1.93 2.25
C ALA A 289 -9.62 3.11 1.30
N MET A 290 -10.07 4.32 1.65
CA MET A 290 -9.97 5.51 0.79
C MET A 290 -10.53 5.34 -0.64
N ALA A 291 -11.55 4.50 -0.85
CA ALA A 291 -12.09 4.24 -2.19
C ALA A 291 -12.76 5.47 -2.83
N ALA A 292 -13.43 6.29 -2.03
CA ALA A 292 -14.18 7.49 -2.43
C ALA A 292 -13.54 8.77 -1.85
N CYS A 293 -12.21 8.78 -1.72
CA CYS A 293 -11.48 9.97 -1.30
C CYS A 293 -11.54 11.10 -2.35
N GLY A 294 -11.31 12.33 -1.90
CA GLY A 294 -11.17 13.50 -2.74
C GLY A 294 -9.97 13.41 -3.69
N GLN A 295 -9.99 14.27 -4.71
CA GLN A 295 -9.05 14.24 -5.84
C GLN A 295 -7.59 14.55 -5.43
N ALA A 296 -7.40 15.56 -4.57
CA ALA A 296 -6.09 16.11 -4.17
C ALA A 296 -5.77 15.90 -2.68
N VAL A 297 -6.16 14.73 -2.17
CA VAL A 297 -6.03 14.36 -0.75
C VAL A 297 -4.64 13.81 -0.47
N ASN A 298 -3.99 14.30 0.60
CA ASN A 298 -2.58 14.04 0.87
C ASN A 298 -2.33 13.57 2.31
N GLU A 299 -1.29 12.74 2.45
CA GLU A 299 -0.71 12.36 3.75
C GLU A 299 -1.70 11.73 4.73
N ASN A 300 -2.63 10.91 4.23
CA ASN A 300 -3.51 10.11 5.08
C ASN A 300 -3.01 8.67 5.24
N THR A 301 -3.25 8.10 6.42
CA THR A 301 -3.08 6.67 6.68
C THR A 301 -4.44 6.06 6.98
N ALA A 302 -4.86 5.08 6.21
CA ALA A 302 -6.13 4.37 6.35
C ALA A 302 -5.90 2.86 6.31
N ILE A 303 -5.99 2.19 7.47
CA ILE A 303 -5.71 0.76 7.60
C ILE A 303 -6.95 0.06 8.17
N GLY A 304 -7.65 -0.69 7.34
CA GLY A 304 -8.84 -1.46 7.67
C GLY A 304 -9.90 -1.40 6.59
N MET A 305 -10.81 -2.37 6.57
CA MET A 305 -11.91 -2.42 5.62
C MET A 305 -12.79 -1.16 5.75
N PHE A 306 -13.02 -0.44 4.65
CA PHE A 306 -13.74 0.84 4.61
C PHE A 306 -13.17 1.95 5.52
N SER A 307 -11.90 1.86 5.94
CA SER A 307 -11.24 2.94 6.69
C SER A 307 -11.10 4.18 5.80
N GLN A 308 -11.54 5.35 6.29
CA GLN A 308 -11.59 6.61 5.53
C GLN A 308 -12.20 6.46 4.12
N ASN A 309 -13.28 5.68 3.97
CA ASN A 309 -13.86 5.43 2.64
C ASN A 309 -14.12 6.73 1.85
N ILE A 310 -14.73 7.73 2.50
CA ILE A 310 -14.83 9.11 1.99
C ILE A 310 -13.94 9.99 2.85
N VAL A 311 -12.97 10.67 2.24
CA VAL A 311 -12.07 11.62 2.93
C VAL A 311 -11.71 12.77 2.02
N ASN A 312 -11.97 14.00 2.47
CA ASN A 312 -11.65 15.26 1.78
C ASN A 312 -10.65 16.15 2.56
N GLY A 313 -10.09 15.63 3.65
CA GLY A 313 -9.05 16.28 4.46
C GLY A 313 -7.69 15.60 4.36
N ASN A 314 -6.66 16.27 4.85
CA ASN A 314 -5.26 15.84 4.80
C ASN A 314 -4.73 15.53 6.20
N TYR A 315 -3.62 14.80 6.27
CA TYR A 315 -2.90 14.54 7.52
C TYR A 315 -3.73 13.77 8.57
N ASN A 316 -4.61 12.87 8.14
CA ASN A 316 -5.47 12.07 9.02
C ASN A 316 -4.97 10.63 9.13
N THR A 317 -5.08 10.05 10.33
CA THR A 317 -4.77 8.64 10.62
C THR A 317 -6.04 7.90 11.01
N ALA A 318 -6.38 6.83 10.31
CA ALA A 318 -7.49 5.94 10.61
C ALA A 318 -7.02 4.48 10.60
N VAL A 319 -7.15 3.80 11.74
CA VAL A 319 -6.74 2.40 11.89
C VAL A 319 -7.87 1.59 12.53
N GLY A 320 -8.48 0.71 11.74
CA GLY A 320 -9.62 -0.13 12.12
C GLY A 320 -10.61 -0.26 10.96
N ALA A 321 -11.49 -1.27 11.05
CA ALA A 321 -12.59 -1.38 10.09
C ALA A 321 -13.64 -0.30 10.36
N PHE A 322 -14.15 0.32 9.30
CA PHE A 322 -15.16 1.39 9.32
C PHE A 322 -14.76 2.66 10.10
N THR A 323 -13.47 2.85 10.34
CA THR A 323 -12.92 4.00 11.04
C THR A 323 -12.94 5.24 10.15
N ASP A 324 -13.43 6.37 10.66
CA ASP A 324 -13.48 7.66 9.95
C ASP A 324 -14.06 7.57 8.52
N LYS A 325 -15.00 6.65 8.29
CA LYS A 325 -15.50 6.30 6.95
C LYS A 325 -16.13 7.45 6.16
N ASN A 326 -16.45 8.56 6.81
CA ASN A 326 -17.17 9.70 6.24
C ASN A 326 -16.56 11.07 6.65
N ILE A 327 -15.36 11.39 6.20
CA ILE A 327 -14.82 12.75 6.30
C ILE A 327 -15.17 13.53 5.02
N THR A 328 -16.41 14.00 4.94
CA THR A 328 -16.97 14.64 3.73
C THR A 328 -16.50 16.08 3.53
N ASN A 329 -16.09 16.79 4.58
CA ASN A 329 -15.78 18.21 4.50
C ASN A 329 -14.31 18.48 4.19
N ILE A 330 -14.06 19.32 3.18
CA ILE A 330 -12.71 19.82 2.84
C ILE A 330 -12.14 20.59 4.04
N GLY A 331 -10.87 20.36 4.36
CA GLY A 331 -10.18 21.01 5.49
C GLY A 331 -10.28 20.28 6.81
N SER A 332 -10.95 19.12 6.86
CA SER A 332 -10.99 18.28 8.06
C SER A 332 -9.66 17.53 8.26
N ASN A 333 -8.68 18.26 8.80
CA ASN A 333 -7.28 17.84 8.83
C ASN A 333 -6.80 17.48 10.24
N TYR A 334 -5.71 16.73 10.33
CA TYR A 334 -5.02 16.42 11.59
C TYR A 334 -5.87 15.61 12.57
N ASN A 335 -6.69 14.69 12.06
CA ASN A 335 -7.54 13.82 12.85
C ASN A 335 -6.93 12.42 13.00
N THR A 336 -7.09 11.80 14.17
CA THR A 336 -6.66 10.42 14.45
C THR A 336 -7.84 9.61 14.95
N ALA A 337 -8.21 8.54 14.26
CA ALA A 337 -9.19 7.58 14.72
C ALA A 337 -8.60 6.16 14.73
N ILE A 338 -8.73 5.45 15.85
CA ILE A 338 -8.21 4.09 16.00
C ILE A 338 -9.26 3.22 16.69
N GLY A 339 -9.59 2.07 16.11
CA GLY A 339 -10.59 1.14 16.60
C GLY A 339 -11.76 0.92 15.62
N TYR A 340 -12.50 -0.16 15.82
CA TYR A 340 -13.67 -0.48 15.00
C TYR A 340 -14.72 0.62 15.08
N ASN A 341 -15.11 1.18 13.92
CA ASN A 341 -16.15 2.21 13.81
C ASN A 341 -15.91 3.45 14.69
N SER A 342 -14.64 3.77 14.99
CA SER A 342 -14.25 5.04 15.62
C SER A 342 -14.36 6.20 14.61
N SER A 343 -14.78 7.38 15.06
CA SER A 343 -15.01 8.54 14.17
C SER A 343 -14.68 9.88 14.82
N THR A 344 -13.96 10.75 14.13
CA THR A 344 -13.79 12.15 14.50
C THR A 344 -14.86 13.05 13.84
N SER A 345 -15.38 12.63 12.69
CA SER A 345 -16.39 13.36 11.92
C SER A 345 -17.83 13.01 12.31
N ASN A 346 -18.73 13.99 12.16
CA ASN A 346 -20.19 13.81 12.17
C ASN A 346 -20.85 14.12 10.81
N ASN A 347 -20.04 14.27 9.74
CA ASN A 347 -20.44 14.61 8.37
C ASN A 347 -21.06 16.00 8.17
N ILE A 348 -21.10 16.83 9.22
CA ILE A 348 -21.70 18.17 9.18
C ILE A 348 -20.61 19.24 9.32
N ALA A 349 -19.72 19.11 10.30
CA ALA A 349 -18.69 20.11 10.59
C ALA A 349 -17.35 19.82 9.89
N ILE A 350 -16.56 20.87 9.67
CA ILE A 350 -15.11 20.75 9.44
C ILE A 350 -14.48 20.42 10.80
N VAL A 351 -13.80 19.28 10.90
CA VAL A 351 -13.21 18.80 12.15
C VAL A 351 -11.70 18.83 12.04
N VAL A 352 -11.03 19.48 13.00
CA VAL A 352 -9.58 19.55 13.05
C VAL A 352 -9.03 19.11 14.40
N ASN A 353 -7.81 18.58 14.41
CA ASN A 353 -7.03 18.26 15.61
C ASN A 353 -7.76 17.34 16.59
N SER A 354 -8.48 16.34 16.09
CA SER A 354 -9.35 15.49 16.90
C SER A 354 -8.85 14.05 16.99
N THR A 355 -8.99 13.43 18.15
CA THR A 355 -8.51 12.06 18.40
C THR A 355 -9.64 11.19 18.94
N ALA A 356 -9.92 10.04 18.31
CA ALA A 356 -10.91 9.06 18.75
C ALA A 356 -10.29 7.66 18.83
N ILE A 357 -10.01 7.14 20.02
CA ILE A 357 -9.35 5.85 20.23
C ILE A 357 -10.24 4.91 21.03
N GLY A 358 -10.66 3.80 20.41
CA GLY A 358 -11.55 2.81 21.01
C GLY A 358 -12.61 2.34 20.02
N ALA A 359 -13.15 1.15 20.22
CA ALA A 359 -14.28 0.71 19.40
C ALA A 359 -15.49 1.63 19.67
N ASN A 360 -16.08 2.15 18.59
CA ASN A 360 -17.18 3.13 18.60
C ASN A 360 -16.88 4.44 19.36
N SER A 361 -15.62 4.80 19.60
CA SER A 361 -15.29 6.11 20.15
C SER A 361 -15.60 7.22 19.15
N THR A 362 -16.06 8.38 19.61
CA THR A 362 -16.35 9.51 18.71
C THR A 362 -16.00 10.87 19.32
N THR A 363 -15.43 11.78 18.53
CA THR A 363 -15.36 13.19 18.94
C THR A 363 -16.61 13.97 18.54
N GLY A 364 -17.64 13.33 17.97
CA GLY A 364 -18.93 13.95 17.70
C GLY A 364 -18.90 15.05 16.62
N GLY A 365 -17.82 15.18 15.86
CA GLY A 365 -17.61 16.31 14.96
C GLY A 365 -17.08 17.58 15.66
N PHE A 366 -16.55 17.44 16.87
CA PHE A 366 -15.95 18.54 17.62
C PHE A 366 -14.45 18.59 17.43
N SER A 367 -13.91 19.80 17.20
CA SER A 367 -12.50 20.07 16.98
C SER A 367 -11.72 20.24 18.29
N ASN A 368 -10.41 19.99 18.23
CA ASN A 368 -9.50 20.01 19.38
C ASN A 368 -9.97 19.09 20.53
N SER A 369 -10.62 17.97 20.18
CA SER A 369 -11.24 17.08 21.15
C SER A 369 -10.62 15.69 21.09
N THR A 370 -10.58 15.00 22.22
CA THR A 370 -9.99 13.66 22.36
C THR A 370 -10.96 12.74 23.09
N ALA A 371 -11.40 11.66 22.46
CA ALA A 371 -12.23 10.62 23.06
C ALA A 371 -11.42 9.31 23.11
N ILE A 372 -11.19 8.76 24.31
CA ILE A 372 -10.46 7.51 24.50
C ILE A 372 -11.31 6.53 25.31
N GLY A 373 -11.58 5.34 24.76
CA GLY A 373 -12.35 4.27 25.39
C GLY A 373 -13.42 3.68 24.48
N TYR A 374 -13.92 2.48 24.82
CA TYR A 374 -15.09 1.90 24.16
C TYR A 374 -16.30 2.82 24.35
N ASN A 375 -16.98 3.19 23.27
CA ASN A 375 -18.13 4.12 23.26
C ASN A 375 -17.86 5.51 23.89
N SER A 376 -16.59 5.93 24.06
CA SER A 376 -16.32 7.27 24.59
C SER A 376 -16.77 8.35 23.60
N ALA A 377 -17.44 9.40 24.07
CA ALA A 377 -17.96 10.46 23.21
C ALA A 377 -17.62 11.86 23.75
N CYS A 378 -17.12 12.75 22.89
CA CYS A 378 -17.09 14.18 23.20
C CYS A 378 -18.45 14.82 22.93
N SER A 379 -18.79 15.83 23.72
CA SER A 379 -20.01 16.63 23.64
C SER A 379 -19.78 18.05 23.14
N THR A 380 -18.54 18.54 23.15
CA THR A 380 -18.16 19.89 22.70
C THR A 380 -16.74 19.95 22.14
N ASN A 381 -16.39 21.08 21.52
CA ASN A 381 -15.01 21.41 21.16
C ASN A 381 -14.13 21.54 22.41
N ASN A 382 -12.83 21.33 22.25
CA ASN A 382 -11.82 21.49 23.30
C ASN A 382 -12.04 20.57 24.52
N GLN A 383 -12.52 19.35 24.29
CA GLN A 383 -12.86 18.40 25.36
C GLN A 383 -12.01 17.13 25.27
N ILE A 384 -11.57 16.62 26.43
CA ILE A 384 -11.01 15.28 26.56
C ILE A 384 -12.01 14.40 27.33
N THR A 385 -12.47 13.31 26.72
CA THR A 385 -13.34 12.29 27.32
C THR A 385 -12.55 10.98 27.48
N LEU A 386 -12.48 10.47 28.70
CA LEU A 386 -11.83 9.19 29.03
C LEU A 386 -12.89 8.19 29.52
N GLY A 387 -13.30 7.28 28.62
CA GLY A 387 -14.30 6.25 28.87
C GLY A 387 -15.75 6.75 28.76
N THR A 388 -16.62 6.05 29.48
CA THR A 388 -18.05 6.36 29.64
C THR A 388 -18.32 6.73 31.11
N THR A 389 -19.59 6.67 31.54
CA THR A 389 -19.96 6.92 32.93
C THR A 389 -19.71 5.72 33.86
N ALA A 390 -19.36 4.55 33.32
CA ALA A 390 -19.18 3.32 34.10
C ALA A 390 -17.76 3.14 34.63
N GLU A 391 -16.75 3.71 33.94
CA GLU A 391 -15.35 3.52 34.26
C GLU A 391 -14.85 4.52 35.32
N SER A 392 -13.84 4.10 36.09
CA SER A 392 -13.08 4.98 36.98
C SER A 392 -11.70 5.26 36.38
N ILE A 393 -11.25 6.51 36.47
CA ILE A 393 -9.87 6.88 36.11
C ILE A 393 -8.97 6.52 37.30
N TYR A 394 -8.14 5.49 37.13
CA TYR A 394 -7.15 5.10 38.13
C TYR A 394 -5.79 5.77 37.86
N ILE A 395 -5.30 6.52 38.84
CA ILE A 395 -3.99 7.18 38.80
C ILE A 395 -3.14 6.56 39.92
N PRO A 396 -2.12 5.74 39.60
CA PRO A 396 -1.30 5.07 40.63
C PRO A 396 -0.41 6.03 41.43
N GLY A 397 -0.20 7.25 40.93
CA GLY A 397 0.55 8.31 41.60
C GLY A 397 -0.31 9.55 41.90
N SER A 398 0.33 10.72 41.93
CA SER A 398 -0.36 11.98 42.17
C SER A 398 -0.83 12.63 40.87
N LEU A 399 -2.05 13.18 40.88
CA LEU A 399 -2.54 14.10 39.85
C LEU A 399 -2.13 15.53 40.23
N ALA A 400 -1.32 16.18 39.39
CA ALA A 400 -0.98 17.60 39.53
C ALA A 400 -1.78 18.44 38.53
N VAL A 401 -2.48 19.47 39.00
CA VAL A 401 -3.21 20.45 38.17
C VAL A 401 -2.63 21.83 38.47
N THR A 402 -2.06 22.49 37.46
CA THR A 402 -1.33 23.77 37.61
C THR A 402 -2.21 25.02 37.50
N SER A 403 -3.43 24.85 36.99
CA SER A 403 -4.45 25.89 36.89
C SER A 403 -5.67 25.45 37.69
N THR A 404 -6.87 25.57 37.15
CA THR A 404 -8.11 25.27 37.87
C THR A 404 -8.54 23.82 37.71
N ALA A 405 -8.92 23.19 38.83
CA ALA A 405 -9.66 21.93 38.85
C ALA A 405 -11.07 22.18 39.39
N THR A 406 -12.10 21.95 38.56
CA THR A 406 -13.50 22.09 38.96
C THR A 406 -14.13 20.71 39.13
N ALA A 407 -14.67 20.43 40.30
CA ALA A 407 -15.41 19.21 40.60
C ALA A 407 -16.66 19.53 41.41
N ALA A 408 -17.70 18.70 41.27
CA ALA A 408 -18.90 18.82 42.11
C ALA A 408 -18.59 18.57 43.59
N SER A 409 -17.60 17.72 43.89
CA SER A 409 -17.05 17.52 45.24
C SER A 409 -15.63 16.96 45.19
N PHE A 410 -14.85 17.26 46.24
CA PHE A 410 -13.59 16.58 46.53
C PHE A 410 -13.77 15.80 47.83
N SER A 411 -13.81 14.47 47.73
CA SER A 411 -13.93 13.58 48.90
C SER A 411 -12.58 12.94 49.20
N SER A 412 -12.28 12.79 50.49
CA SER A 412 -11.06 12.14 50.96
C SER A 412 -11.41 11.02 51.95
N THR A 413 -10.71 9.89 51.82
CA THR A 413 -10.89 8.74 52.70
C THR A 413 -10.50 9.12 54.14
N SER A 414 -11.36 8.79 55.10
CA SER A 414 -11.18 9.13 56.53
C SER A 414 -11.61 7.99 57.45
N ASP A 415 -11.60 6.75 56.93
CA ASP A 415 -12.00 5.55 57.67
C ASP A 415 -11.07 5.31 58.87
N LEU A 416 -11.64 5.03 60.04
CA LEU A 416 -10.90 4.77 61.28
C LEU A 416 -9.87 3.64 61.11
N ARG A 417 -10.22 2.60 60.34
CA ARG A 417 -9.39 1.40 60.14
C ARG A 417 -8.14 1.69 59.30
N MET A 418 -8.12 2.82 58.59
CA MET A 418 -6.99 3.28 57.79
C MET A 418 -6.12 4.30 58.53
N LYS A 419 -6.42 4.59 59.80
CA LYS A 419 -5.69 5.54 60.62
C LYS A 419 -4.91 4.81 61.70
N ASP A 420 -3.71 5.30 61.95
CA ASP A 420 -2.87 4.92 63.08
C ASP A 420 -2.56 6.18 63.91
N ILE A 421 -2.21 6.00 65.19
CA ILE A 421 -1.81 7.06 66.13
C ILE A 421 -2.84 8.21 66.20
N ILE A 422 -3.99 7.93 66.81
CA ILE A 422 -5.11 8.89 66.87
C ILE A 422 -5.12 9.62 68.21
N ARG A 423 -4.99 10.96 68.18
CA ARG A 423 -5.22 11.83 69.34
C ARG A 423 -6.06 13.06 68.96
N PRO A 424 -6.78 13.68 69.92
CA PRO A 424 -7.40 14.96 69.68
C PRO A 424 -6.34 16.07 69.47
N ILE A 425 -6.69 17.07 68.65
CA ILE A 425 -5.97 18.34 68.57
C ILE A 425 -6.23 19.09 69.88
N SER A 426 -5.18 19.53 70.57
CA SER A 426 -5.33 20.26 71.83
C SER A 426 -5.69 21.72 71.58
N ILE A 427 -6.31 22.38 72.57
CA ILE A 427 -6.62 23.81 72.45
C ILE A 427 -5.36 24.66 72.34
N GLU A 428 -4.28 24.30 73.05
CA GLU A 428 -3.00 25.01 72.98
C GLU A 428 -2.37 24.88 71.60
N GLU A 429 -2.47 23.71 70.97
CA GLU A 429 -1.98 23.48 69.61
C GLU A 429 -2.79 24.30 68.59
N ALA A 430 -4.11 24.34 68.73
CA ALA A 430 -4.96 25.14 67.86
C ALA A 430 -4.78 26.66 68.07
N LYS A 431 -4.58 27.12 69.31
CA LYS A 431 -4.23 28.52 69.63
C LYS A 431 -2.85 28.87 69.08
N LYS A 432 -1.86 27.98 69.20
CA LYS A 432 -0.53 28.15 68.59
C LYS A 432 -0.64 28.32 67.08
N PHE A 433 -1.47 27.51 66.42
CA PHE A 433 -1.72 27.65 64.98
C PHE A 433 -2.29 29.03 64.65
N LEU A 434 -3.37 29.46 65.31
CA LEU A 434 -4.02 30.73 65.02
C LEU A 434 -3.13 31.95 65.32
N ASN A 435 -2.38 31.92 66.42
CA ASN A 435 -1.60 33.08 66.87
C ASN A 435 -0.32 33.27 66.05
N ASN A 436 0.23 32.20 65.47
CA ASN A 436 1.51 32.24 64.77
C ASN A 436 1.38 32.28 63.25
N ASN A 437 0.16 32.21 62.70
CA ASN A 437 -0.07 32.18 61.26
C ASN A 437 -1.06 33.26 60.83
N SER A 438 -0.62 34.14 59.94
CA SER A 438 -1.39 35.28 59.49
C SER A 438 -2.44 34.87 58.45
N THR A 439 -3.69 35.26 58.67
CA THR A 439 -4.71 35.27 57.60
C THR A 439 -4.47 36.50 56.71
N VAL A 440 -4.16 36.27 55.44
CA VAL A 440 -3.75 37.33 54.50
C VAL A 440 -4.73 37.46 53.34
N ILE A 441 -4.85 38.69 52.84
CA ILE A 441 -5.43 38.99 51.54
C ILE A 441 -4.28 39.29 50.59
N PHE A 442 -4.26 38.65 49.42
CA PHE A 442 -3.15 38.76 48.48
C PHE A 442 -3.61 38.72 47.03
N LYS A 443 -2.69 39.07 46.13
CA LYS A 443 -2.82 38.90 44.68
C LYS A 443 -1.63 38.11 44.16
N TRP A 444 -1.85 37.21 43.23
CA TRP A 444 -0.76 36.46 42.61
C TRP A 444 0.11 37.38 41.74
N LYS A 445 1.44 37.21 41.82
CA LYS A 445 2.41 37.99 41.03
C LYS A 445 2.33 37.70 39.53
N LYS A 446 1.95 36.47 39.15
CA LYS A 446 1.92 35.97 37.76
C LYS A 446 0.50 35.64 37.25
N GLU A 447 -0.58 36.03 37.96
CA GLU A 447 -1.93 35.90 37.39
C GLU A 447 -2.26 37.05 36.44
N THR A 448 -2.97 36.72 35.37
CA THR A 448 -3.43 37.67 34.35
C THR A 448 -4.57 38.57 34.84
N ASP A 449 -5.39 38.10 35.79
CA ASP A 449 -6.59 38.81 36.25
C ASP A 449 -6.38 39.65 37.54
N HIS A 450 -5.24 39.45 38.23
CA HIS A 450 -4.91 40.06 39.51
C HIS A 450 -6.07 40.03 40.53
N SER A 451 -6.79 38.91 40.57
CA SER A 451 -7.90 38.68 41.47
C SER A 451 -7.47 38.77 42.96
N ILE A 452 -8.36 39.28 43.80
CA ILE A 452 -8.13 39.34 45.25
C ILE A 452 -8.42 37.97 45.84
N ASN A 453 -7.41 37.39 46.48
CA ASN A 453 -7.48 36.08 47.13
C ASN A 453 -7.30 36.24 48.64
N SER A 454 -7.77 35.25 49.41
CA SER A 454 -7.56 35.17 50.85
C SER A 454 -7.02 33.81 51.24
N GLY A 455 -6.14 33.75 52.24
CA GLY A 455 -5.51 32.49 52.64
C GLY A 455 -4.44 32.66 53.69
N TYR A 456 -3.49 31.73 53.70
CA TYR A 456 -2.33 31.70 54.60
C TYR A 456 -1.02 31.69 53.81
N ILE A 457 0.09 32.06 54.48
CA ILE A 457 1.43 31.97 53.92
C ILE A 457 2.07 30.64 54.34
N ALA A 458 2.42 29.79 53.38
CA ALA A 458 2.91 28.43 53.66
C ALA A 458 4.22 28.42 54.48
N GLN A 459 5.08 29.43 54.32
CA GLN A 459 6.32 29.58 55.07
C GLN A 459 6.06 29.79 56.58
N GLU A 460 5.08 30.63 56.94
CA GLU A 460 4.69 30.84 58.35
C GLU A 460 4.17 29.54 58.99
N ILE A 461 3.45 28.73 58.21
CA ILE A 461 2.91 27.43 58.64
C ILE A 461 4.05 26.45 58.94
N ILE A 462 5.11 26.45 58.13
CA ILE A 462 6.32 25.65 58.37
C ILE A 462 7.03 26.16 59.64
N GLU A 463 7.29 27.46 59.72
CA GLU A 463 8.02 28.08 60.84
C GLU A 463 7.31 27.91 62.19
N SER A 464 5.97 27.87 62.19
CA SER A 464 5.17 27.63 63.39
C SER A 464 5.10 26.16 63.80
N GLY A 465 5.70 25.24 63.03
CA GLY A 465 5.83 23.81 63.32
C GLY A 465 4.68 22.96 62.79
N PHE A 466 3.94 23.42 61.77
CA PHE A 466 2.83 22.71 61.15
C PHE A 466 3.19 22.23 59.73
N GLU A 467 4.43 21.80 59.52
CA GLU A 467 4.97 21.33 58.25
C GLU A 467 4.15 20.20 57.59
N HIS A 468 3.45 19.38 58.38
CA HIS A 468 2.57 18.31 57.88
C HIS A 468 1.36 18.84 57.07
N LEU A 469 1.06 20.14 57.14
CA LEU A 469 0.03 20.80 56.34
C LEU A 469 0.57 21.34 55.02
N VAL A 470 1.88 21.23 54.76
CA VAL A 470 2.53 21.81 53.59
C VAL A 470 3.20 20.72 52.77
N THR A 471 2.94 20.72 51.47
CA THR A 471 3.64 19.89 50.50
C THR A 471 4.64 20.75 49.74
N THR A 472 5.85 20.24 49.51
CA THR A 472 6.85 20.91 48.66
C THR A 472 6.81 20.30 47.26
N VAL A 473 6.77 21.16 46.24
CA VAL A 473 6.86 20.79 44.83
C VAL A 473 8.02 21.53 44.18
N ASP A 474 8.69 20.90 43.22
CA ASP A 474 9.78 21.56 42.50
C ASP A 474 9.23 22.68 41.61
N ASN A 475 9.82 23.87 41.70
CA ASN A 475 9.50 25.01 40.87
C ASN A 475 10.76 25.78 40.49
N LYS A 476 11.20 25.59 39.24
CA LYS A 476 12.43 26.19 38.69
C LYS A 476 12.36 27.70 38.51
N ASP A 477 11.18 28.30 38.61
CA ASP A 477 11.01 29.75 38.54
C ASP A 477 11.37 30.46 39.86
N LEU A 478 11.52 29.69 40.95
CA LEU A 478 11.87 30.21 42.28
C LEU A 478 13.37 30.02 42.55
N LEU A 479 13.96 30.96 43.29
CA LEU A 479 15.40 30.99 43.59
C LEU A 479 15.89 29.75 44.34
N ASP A 480 15.05 29.17 45.21
CA ASP A 480 15.33 27.94 45.95
C ASP A 480 14.86 26.67 45.22
N GLY A 481 14.29 26.82 44.02
CA GLY A 481 13.75 25.73 43.22
C GLY A 481 12.51 25.06 43.80
N LYS A 482 11.90 25.61 44.86
CA LYS A 482 10.85 24.94 45.64
C LYS A 482 9.62 25.83 45.83
N GLN A 483 8.46 25.26 45.56
CA GLN A 483 7.17 25.88 45.86
C GLN A 483 6.48 25.11 46.99
N TYR A 484 5.95 25.85 47.96
CA TYR A 484 5.21 25.31 49.10
C TYR A 484 3.71 25.40 48.84
N VAL A 485 3.00 24.28 48.97
CA VAL A 485 1.56 24.13 48.68
C VAL A 485 0.83 23.73 49.95
N LEU A 486 -0.20 24.50 50.31
CA LEU A 486 -0.90 24.34 51.59
C LEU A 486 -2.13 23.42 51.49
N ASN A 487 -2.27 22.49 52.43
CA ASN A 487 -3.45 21.66 52.61
C ASN A 487 -4.50 22.40 53.45
N TYR A 488 -5.32 23.22 52.80
CA TYR A 488 -6.40 23.96 53.46
C TYR A 488 -7.42 23.04 54.15
N ALA A 489 -7.69 21.85 53.62
CA ALA A 489 -8.60 20.89 54.27
C ALA A 489 -8.04 20.39 55.61
N GLY A 490 -6.72 20.25 55.72
CA GLY A 490 -6.03 19.89 56.96
C GLY A 490 -6.06 20.98 58.04
N ILE A 491 -6.34 22.24 57.67
CA ILE A 491 -6.47 23.36 58.62
C ILE A 491 -7.83 23.34 59.34
N ILE A 492 -8.89 22.87 58.66
CA ILE A 492 -10.27 22.90 59.18
C ILE A 492 -10.40 22.26 60.57
N PRO A 493 -9.78 21.09 60.89
CA PRO A 493 -9.81 20.51 62.23
C PRO A 493 -9.26 21.41 63.36
N TYR A 494 -8.25 22.25 63.08
CA TYR A 494 -7.71 23.20 64.06
C TYR A 494 -8.74 24.31 64.36
N HIS A 495 -9.33 24.90 63.32
CA HIS A 495 -10.42 25.85 63.48
C HIS A 495 -11.63 25.23 64.20
N GLY A 496 -11.98 24.00 63.86
CA GLY A 496 -13.07 23.26 64.53
C GLY A 496 -12.82 23.08 66.04
N THR A 497 -11.56 22.88 66.45
CA THR A 497 -11.17 22.78 67.86
C THR A 497 -11.33 24.14 68.58
N LEU A 498 -10.89 25.24 67.96
CA LEU A 498 -11.07 26.59 68.49
C LEU A 498 -12.55 26.95 68.63
N ILE A 499 -13.36 26.66 67.61
CA ILE A 499 -14.81 26.93 67.63
C ILE A 499 -15.48 26.16 68.77
N LYS A 500 -15.15 24.87 68.96
CA LYS A 500 -15.67 24.08 70.09
C LYS A 500 -15.29 24.68 71.44
N HIS A 501 -14.06 25.16 71.58
CA HIS A 501 -13.61 25.81 72.81
C HIS A 501 -14.36 27.12 73.07
N LEU A 502 -14.51 27.98 72.06
CA LEU A 502 -15.27 29.23 72.17
C LEU A 502 -16.73 29.00 72.56
N LEU A 503 -17.37 28.00 71.96
CA LEU A 503 -18.74 27.61 72.33
C LEU A 503 -18.83 27.19 73.81
N ASN A 504 -17.85 26.45 74.32
CA ASN A 504 -17.80 26.05 75.72
C ASN A 504 -17.58 27.25 76.66
N GLU A 505 -16.68 28.18 76.31
CA GLU A 505 -16.48 29.41 77.09
C GLU A 505 -17.75 30.28 77.13
N ILE A 506 -18.47 30.39 76.02
CA ILE A 506 -19.75 31.11 75.96
C ILE A 506 -20.77 30.49 76.92
N GLU A 507 -20.88 29.16 76.99
CA GLU A 507 -21.80 28.50 77.93
C GLU A 507 -21.39 28.73 79.39
N ILE A 508 -20.10 28.69 79.71
CA ILE A 508 -19.60 29.01 81.05
C ILE A 508 -19.95 30.46 81.42
N LEU A 509 -19.73 31.41 80.52
CA LEU A 509 -20.05 32.82 80.73
C LEU A 509 -21.56 33.04 80.93
N LYS A 510 -22.42 32.37 80.16
CA LYS A 510 -23.87 32.44 80.34
C LYS A 510 -24.30 31.94 81.72
N GLU A 511 -23.74 30.84 82.19
CA GLU A 511 -24.03 30.30 83.53
C GLU A 511 -23.53 31.23 84.64
N GLN A 512 -22.36 31.87 84.45
CA GLN A 512 -21.89 32.90 85.37
C GLN A 512 -22.85 34.10 85.42
N ILE A 513 -23.28 34.61 84.25
CA ILE A 513 -24.23 35.73 84.18
C ILE A 513 -25.55 35.38 84.87
N LYS A 514 -26.10 34.17 84.67
CA LYS A 514 -27.32 33.73 85.38
C LYS A 514 -27.17 33.78 86.91
N LYS A 515 -26.00 33.42 87.44
CA LYS A 515 -25.70 33.49 88.88
C LYS A 515 -25.55 34.91 89.42
N TYR A 516 -25.32 35.91 88.56
CA TYR A 516 -25.28 37.32 88.96
C TYR A 516 -26.64 38.02 88.82
N ILE A 517 -27.54 37.47 88.01
CA ILE A 517 -28.91 38.00 87.81
C ILE A 517 -29.89 37.46 88.86
N ASN A 518 -29.66 36.23 89.35
CA ASN A 518 -30.37 35.65 90.50
C ASN A 518 -29.65 35.99 91.80
#